data_AF-A0A858CLG9-F1
#
_entry.id   AF-A0A858CLG9-F1
#
_cell.length_a   1.000
_cell.length_b   1.000
_cell.length_c   1.000
_cell.angle_alpha   90.00
_cell.angle_beta   90.00
_cell.angle_gamma   90.00
#
_symmetry.space_group_name_H-M   'P 1'
#
loop_
_entity.id
_entity.type
_entity.pdbx_description
1 polymer ?
#
loop_
_entity_poly.entity_id
_entity_poly.type
_entity_poly.pdbx_seq_one_letter_code
_entity_poly.pdbx_strand_id
1 'polypeptide(L)' 'MILKGNPRGNAANLAKHLMNARDNEHVELHELRGFMNEDDLQEALKEAEAIAKGTRCQWTCRGLMPLL' A
#
# COMPACT_ATOMS: atom_id res chain seq x y z
N MET A 1 -11.06 -6.32 11.32
CA MET A 1 -10.55 -6.47 9.93
C MET A 1 -10.39 -7.95 9.61
N ILE A 2 -10.85 -8.43 8.46
CA ILE A 2 -10.48 -9.75 7.91
C ILE A 2 -9.39 -9.50 6.87
N LEU A 3 -8.15 -9.95 7.14
CA LEU A 3 -6.98 -9.73 6.29
C LEU A 3 -7.00 -10.67 5.07
N LYS A 4 -7.93 -10.44 4.13
CA LYS A 4 -7.83 -11.01 2.78
C LYS A 4 -7.22 -9.96 1.85
N GLY A 5 -5.91 -10.05 1.65
CA GLY A 5 -5.16 -9.18 0.75
C GLY A 5 -5.25 -9.66 -0.69
N ASN A 6 -5.94 -8.92 -1.56
CA ASN A 6 -5.76 -9.06 -3.01
C ASN A 6 -4.55 -8.21 -3.45
N PRO A 7 -3.83 -8.61 -4.51
CA PRO A 7 -2.83 -7.74 -5.14
C PRO A 7 -3.46 -6.41 -5.53
N ARG A 8 -2.84 -5.30 -5.17
CA ARG A 8 -3.33 -3.94 -5.44
C ARG A 8 -2.17 -3.06 -5.85
N GLY A 9 -2.28 -2.44 -7.02
CA GLY A 9 -1.47 -1.28 -7.36
C GLY A 9 -2.08 -0.01 -6.78
N ASN A 10 -1.36 1.11 -6.91
CA ASN A 10 -1.79 2.43 -6.47
C ASN A 10 -1.82 2.58 -4.94
N ALA A 11 -0.63 2.45 -4.35
CA ALA A 11 -0.38 2.63 -2.92
C ALA A 11 -0.97 3.93 -2.34
N ALA A 12 -0.85 5.05 -3.06
CA ALA A 12 -1.31 6.35 -2.59
C ALA A 12 -2.84 6.40 -2.41
N ASN A 13 -3.61 5.87 -3.37
CA ASN A 13 -5.07 5.82 -3.25
C ASN A 13 -5.51 4.90 -2.11
N LEU A 14 -4.81 3.79 -1.90
CA LEU A 14 -5.10 2.89 -0.79
C LEU A 14 -4.82 3.57 0.56
N ALA A 15 -3.67 4.23 0.72
CA ALA A 15 -3.33 4.97 1.93
C ALA A 15 -4.39 6.03 2.25
N LYS A 16 -4.79 6.82 1.24
CA LYS A 16 -5.83 7.84 1.38
C LYS A 16 -7.17 7.25 1.79
N HIS A 17 -7.55 6.10 1.23
CA HIS A 17 -8.80 5.43 1.58
C HIS A 17 -8.78 4.91 3.02
N LEU A 18 -7.66 4.30 3.46
CA LEU A 18 -7.52 3.80 4.83
C LEU A 18 -7.50 4.94 5.86
N MET A 19 -6.87 6.06 5.54
CA MET A 19 -6.78 7.24 6.42
C MET A 19 -8.01 8.17 6.31
N ASN A 20 -9.05 7.78 5.59
CA ASN A 20 -10.23 8.63 5.38
C ASN A 20 -11.14 8.63 6.62
N ALA A 21 -10.86 9.52 7.57
CA ALA A 21 -11.66 9.72 8.77
C ALA A 21 -13.06 10.30 8.53
N ARG A 22 -13.43 10.65 7.29
CA ARG A 22 -14.80 11.10 6.97
C ARG A 22 -15.74 9.93 6.73
N ASP A 23 -15.25 8.89 6.06
CA ASP A 23 -16.04 7.72 5.68
C ASP A 23 -15.82 6.53 6.63
N ASN A 24 -14.70 6.50 7.35
CA ASN A 24 -14.38 5.47 8.33
C ASN A 24 -14.83 5.89 9.73
N GLU A 25 -15.59 5.03 10.42
CA GLU A 25 -16.06 5.28 11.80
C GLU A 25 -14.88 5.45 12.79
N HIS A 26 -13.80 4.69 12.59
CA HIS A 26 -12.58 4.77 13.38
C HIS A 26 -11.35 4.61 12.49
N VAL A 27 -10.37 5.50 12.68
CA VAL A 27 -9.05 5.43 12.03
C VAL A 27 -7.99 5.63 13.09
N GLU A 28 -7.17 4.60 13.30
CA GLU A 28 -5.98 4.67 14.13
C GLU A 28 -4.83 4.04 13.33
N LEU A 29 -3.74 4.79 13.18
CA LEU A 29 -2.52 4.26 12.61
C LEU A 29 -1.71 3.62 13.73
N HIS A 30 -1.62 2.30 13.71
CA HIS A 30 -0.69 1.58 14.58
C HIS A 30 0.75 1.71 14.06
N GLU A 31 1.70 1.37 14.93
CA GLU A 31 3.14 1.42 14.68
C GLU A 31 3.52 0.79 13.32
N LEU A 32 4.16 1.58 12.46
CA LEU A 32 4.83 1.09 11.26
C LEU A 32 6.29 0.84 11.60
N ARG A 33 6.82 -0.31 11.18
CA ARG A 33 8.21 -0.69 11.46
C ARG A 33 8.94 -1.09 10.20
N GLY A 34 10.20 -0.69 10.11
CA GLY A 34 11.09 -1.10 9.01
C GLY A 34 10.81 -0.39 7.69
N PHE A 35 10.11 0.74 7.74
CA PHE A 35 9.96 1.68 6.63
C PHE A 35 10.81 2.93 6.90
N MET A 36 11.19 3.67 5.86
CA MET A 36 11.97 4.90 6.07
C MET A 36 11.21 5.96 6.86
N ASN A 37 9.89 6.03 6.66
CA ASN A 37 9.01 6.92 7.41
C ASN A 37 7.99 6.08 8.17
N GLU A 38 8.19 6.00 9.49
CA GLU A 38 7.40 5.15 10.39
C GLU A 38 6.09 5.82 10.87
N ASP A 39 5.92 7.12 10.60
CA ASP A 39 4.73 7.90 10.99
C ASP A 39 3.75 8.13 9.82
N ASP A 40 4.17 7.84 8.58
CA ASP A 40 3.39 8.10 7.37
C ASP A 40 3.07 6.83 6.58
N LEU A 41 1.83 6.36 6.72
CA LEU A 41 1.30 5.20 5.99
C LEU A 41 1.40 5.35 4.47
N GLN A 42 1.27 6.56 3.94
CA GLN A 42 1.34 6.80 2.50
C GLN A 42 2.75 6.59 1.97
N GLU A 43 3.76 7.11 2.67
CA GLU A 43 5.16 6.91 2.31
C GLU A 43 5.58 5.44 2.47
N ALA A 44 5.17 4.78 3.56
CA ALA A 44 5.41 3.35 3.76
C ALA A 44 4.82 2.48 2.63
N LEU A 45 3.58 2.76 2.19
CA LEU A 45 2.96 2.01 1.10
C LEU A 45 3.60 2.31 -0.26
N LYS A 46 4.08 3.53 -0.51
CA LYS A 46 4.86 3.87 -1.72
C LYS A 46 6.19 3.12 -1.75
N GLU A 47 6.88 3.04 -0.62
CA GLU A 47 8.12 2.27 -0.48
C GLU A 47 7.87 0.80 -0.79
N ALA A 48 6.85 0.20 -0.19
CA ALA A 48 6.45 -1.18 -0.46
C ALA A 48 6.11 -1.42 -1.95
N GLU A 49 5.42 -0.47 -2.61
CA GLU A 49 5.12 -0.55 -4.04
C GLU A 49 6.40 -0.46 -4.90
N ALA A 50 7.33 0.42 -4.54
CA ALA A 50 8.63 0.54 -5.23
C ALA A 50 9.47 -0.74 -5.10
N ILE A 51 9.55 -1.32 -3.90
CA ILE A 51 10.23 -2.60 -3.66
C ILE A 51 9.59 -3.70 -4.52
N ALA A 52 8.25 -3.79 -4.52
CA ALA A 52 7.53 -4.79 -5.31
C ALA A 52 7.81 -4.65 -6.82
N LYS A 53 7.89 -3.43 -7.36
CA LYS A 53 8.26 -3.16 -8.77
C LYS A 53 9.68 -3.61 -9.11
N GLY A 54 10.58 -3.64 -8.14
CA GLY A 54 11.95 -4.16 -8.31
C GLY A 54 12.04 -5.69 -8.33
N THR A 55 10.95 -6.40 -8.01
CA THR A 55 10.93 -7.88 -8.01
C THR A 55 10.52 -8.46 -9.36
N ARG A 56 10.90 -9.71 -9.64
CA ARG A 56 10.47 -10.46 -10.84
C ARG A 56 9.10 -11.15 -10.66
N CYS A 57 8.31 -10.72 -9.67
CA CYS A 57 7.04 -11.35 -9.36
C CYS A 57 6.00 -11.04 -10.45
N GLN A 58 5.40 -12.08 -11.03
CA GLN A 58 4.40 -11.91 -12.10
C GLN A 58 3.00 -11.55 -11.55
N TRP A 59 2.79 -11.74 -10.25
CA TRP A 59 1.50 -11.51 -9.58
C TRP A 59 1.46 -10.18 -8.81
N THR A 60 2.57 -9.45 -8.69
CA THR A 60 2.58 -8.13 -8.07
C THR A 60 1.87 -7.13 -8.97
N CYS A 61 0.78 -6.53 -8.45
CA CYS A 61 0.02 -5.45 -9.09
C CYS A 61 -0.21 -5.65 -10.59
N ARG A 62 -1.15 -6.51 -11.00
CA ARG A 62 -1.56 -6.74 -12.41
C ARG A 62 -2.10 -5.46 -13.10
N GLY A 63 -1.23 -4.49 -13.33
CA GLY A 63 -1.50 -3.21 -13.96
C GLY A 63 -0.25 -2.42 -14.33
N LEU A 64 0.96 -2.97 -14.21
CA LEU A 64 2.22 -2.25 -14.45
C LEU A 64 3.20 -2.93 -15.42
N MET A 65 2.75 -3.93 -16.17
CA MET A 65 3.49 -4.42 -17.34
C MET A 65 2.55 -4.42 -18.54
N PRO A 66 2.66 -3.47 -19.49
CA PRO A 66 2.60 -3.89 -20.86
C PRO A 66 3.86 -4.71 -21.09
N LEU A 67 3.67 -6.02 -21.28
CA LEU A 67 4.61 -6.78 -22.09
C LEU A 67 4.86 -5.98 -23.38
N LEU A 68 6.10 -6.03 -23.85
CA LEU A 68 6.46 -5.78 -25.25
C LEU A 68 5.33 -6.11 -26.23
#